data_AF-A0A380DP38-F1
#
_entry.id   AF-A0A380DP38-F1
#
_cell.length_a   1.000
_cell.length_b   1.000
_cell.length_c   1.000
_cell.angle_alpha   90.00
_cell.angle_beta   90.00
_cell.angle_gamma   90.00
#
_symmetry.space_group_name_H-M   'P 1'
#
loop_
_entity.id
_entity.type
_entity.pdbx_description
1 polymer ?
#
loop_
_entity_poly.entity_id
_entity_poly.type
_entity_poly.pdbx_seq_one_letter_code
_entity_poly.pdbx_strand_id
1 'polypeptide(L)'
;MLNIQDVSHLSKKEQKAYNRFVESVENGNLPVLPCIEMDLKEMQEETLSQSKIGGMPFLKSFKDIPLDENNVPMVLLAQINLNDLPEQQELFPVNEGILQFWISSEDQMYGMSENLKGNNINSRLVYIKEPITDLSLENIQVHLKSLDADNEDIPFSGAFSIEFRLSKQTITCTDYKYDEDVLALWNKVNPSFALKSMFGGYDELMEPVCNTFTAKEPFNQLGGYPYF
;
A
#
# COMPACT_ATOMS: atom_id res chain seq x y z
N MET A 1 1.28 9.14 12.15
CA MET A 1 1.46 10.39 12.93
C MET A 1 0.80 11.52 12.15
N LEU A 2 0.07 12.43 12.80
CA LEU A 2 -0.64 13.52 12.09
C LEU A 2 0.35 14.51 11.49
N ASN A 3 0.03 15.00 10.30
CA ASN A 3 0.82 16.01 9.60
C ASN A 3 0.22 17.40 9.83
N ILE A 4 0.50 18.01 10.98
CA ILE A 4 -0.05 19.34 11.29
C ILE A 4 0.45 20.38 10.30
N GLN A 5 -0.49 21.11 9.69
CA GLN A 5 -0.27 22.01 8.57
C GLN A 5 -0.02 23.45 9.02
N ASP A 6 0.78 24.19 8.24
CA ASP A 6 0.89 25.64 8.41
C ASP A 6 -0.32 26.35 7.77
N VAL A 7 -1.19 26.89 8.63
CA VAL A 7 -2.40 27.62 8.25
C VAL A 7 -2.26 29.14 8.38
N SER A 8 -1.02 29.66 8.43
CA SER A 8 -0.75 31.10 8.60
C SER A 8 -1.37 31.98 7.51
N HIS A 9 -1.59 31.42 6.31
CA HIS A 9 -2.22 32.05 5.16
C HIS A 9 -3.75 32.24 5.31
N LEU A 10 -4.42 31.46 6.15
CA LEU A 10 -5.88 31.53 6.35
C LEU A 10 -6.30 32.72 7.22
N SER A 11 -7.60 33.04 7.24
CA SER A 11 -8.10 34.07 8.15
C SER A 11 -7.96 33.66 9.62
N LYS A 12 -7.95 34.64 10.54
CA LYS A 12 -7.89 34.36 11.98
C LYS A 12 -9.04 33.52 12.53
N LYS A 13 -10.20 33.51 11.87
CA LYS A 13 -11.33 32.65 12.26
C LYS A 13 -11.10 31.21 11.84
N GLU A 14 -10.55 31.01 10.64
CA GLU A 14 -10.24 29.70 10.06
C GLU A 14 -9.05 29.05 10.76
N GLN A 15 -7.98 29.80 11.05
CA GLN A 15 -6.86 29.34 11.89
C GLN A 15 -7.36 28.78 13.23
N LYS A 16 -8.31 29.48 13.88
CA LYS A 16 -8.93 29.00 15.13
C LYS A 16 -9.78 27.74 14.93
N ALA A 17 -10.44 27.59 13.78
CA ALA A 17 -11.23 26.41 13.47
C ALA A 17 -10.34 25.18 13.22
N TYR A 18 -9.26 25.36 12.46
CA TYR A 18 -8.25 24.33 12.23
C TYR A 18 -7.60 23.88 13.54
N ASN A 19 -7.20 24.82 14.41
CA ASN A 19 -6.56 24.46 15.69
C ASN A 19 -7.50 23.67 16.62
N ARG A 20 -8.79 24.04 16.69
CA ARG A 20 -9.80 23.24 17.44
C ARG A 20 -9.95 21.83 16.86
N PHE A 21 -9.91 21.72 15.54
CA PHE A 21 -9.97 20.45 14.85
C PHE A 21 -8.75 19.58 15.20
N VAL A 22 -7.53 20.10 15.04
CA VAL A 22 -6.28 19.40 15.39
C VAL A 22 -6.30 18.94 16.84
N GLU A 23 -6.62 19.82 17.79
CA GLU A 23 -6.71 19.47 19.20
C GLU A 23 -7.72 18.35 19.45
N SER A 24 -8.85 18.34 18.72
CA SER A 24 -9.85 17.29 18.85
C SER A 24 -9.45 15.96 18.21
N VAL A 25 -8.60 15.99 17.18
CA VAL A 25 -8.04 14.79 16.55
C VAL A 25 -6.96 14.19 17.45
N GLU A 26 -6.07 15.02 17.99
CA GLU A 26 -4.98 14.59 18.89
C GLU A 26 -5.51 13.99 20.20
N ASN A 27 -6.60 14.54 20.73
CA ASN A 27 -7.24 14.06 21.96
C ASN A 27 -8.40 13.08 21.71
N GLY A 28 -8.74 12.84 20.45
CA GLY A 28 -9.88 12.02 20.05
C GLY A 28 -9.52 10.55 19.85
N ASN A 29 -10.54 9.70 19.83
CA ASN A 29 -10.43 8.31 19.40
C ASN A 29 -10.88 8.19 17.95
N LEU A 30 -10.07 8.69 17.01
CA LEU A 30 -10.31 8.36 15.62
C LEU A 30 -10.10 6.86 15.38
N PRO A 31 -10.84 6.24 14.45
CA PRO A 31 -10.64 4.85 14.11
C PRO A 31 -9.19 4.59 13.67
N VAL A 32 -8.56 3.60 14.30
CA VAL A 32 -7.23 3.10 13.92
C VAL A 32 -7.33 1.66 13.46
N LEU A 33 -6.59 1.32 12.41
CA LEU A 33 -6.46 -0.05 11.93
C LEU A 33 -5.04 -0.55 12.14
N PRO A 34 -4.85 -1.83 12.50
CA PRO A 34 -3.52 -2.43 12.49
C PRO A 34 -2.94 -2.40 11.07
N CYS A 35 -1.64 -2.15 10.97
CA CYS A 35 -0.89 -2.28 9.73
C CYS A 35 0.51 -2.83 10.03
N ILE A 36 1.17 -3.33 8.99
CA ILE A 36 2.59 -3.69 9.01
C ILE A 36 3.29 -2.74 8.05
N GLU A 37 4.09 -1.83 8.59
CA GLU A 37 4.92 -0.93 7.80
C GLU A 37 6.05 -1.71 7.13
N MET A 38 6.42 -1.27 5.92
CA MET A 38 7.43 -1.89 5.08
C MET A 38 8.53 -0.87 4.78
N ASP A 39 9.66 -1.00 5.44
CA ASP A 39 10.86 -0.21 5.16
C ASP A 39 11.68 -0.93 4.08
N LEU A 40 11.85 -0.28 2.92
CA LEU A 40 12.53 -0.86 1.76
C LEU A 40 14.02 -0.50 1.73
N LYS A 41 14.86 -1.46 1.36
CA LYS A 41 16.31 -1.24 1.12
C LYS A 41 16.72 -1.92 -0.17
N GLU A 42 17.67 -1.34 -0.91
CA GLU A 42 18.22 -1.98 -2.10
C GLU A 42 18.76 -3.37 -1.77
N MET A 43 18.38 -4.35 -2.60
CA MET A 43 18.74 -5.74 -2.38
C MET A 43 20.24 -5.95 -2.61
N GLN A 44 20.94 -6.39 -1.56
CA GLN A 44 22.37 -6.74 -1.65
C GLN A 44 22.56 -8.23 -1.93
N GLU A 45 21.82 -9.08 -1.22
CA GLU A 45 21.88 -10.53 -1.36
C GLU A 45 20.47 -11.08 -1.58
N GLU A 46 20.29 -11.75 -2.71
CA GLU A 46 18.99 -12.28 -3.08
C GLU A 46 18.85 -13.75 -2.68
N THR A 47 17.77 -14.06 -1.95
CA THR A 47 17.34 -15.44 -1.70
C THR A 47 15.93 -15.67 -2.24
N LEU A 48 15.59 -16.92 -2.58
CA LEU A 48 14.28 -17.21 -3.18
C LEU A 48 13.13 -17.01 -2.19
N SER A 49 13.34 -17.32 -0.91
CA SER A 49 12.25 -17.33 0.07
C SER A 49 12.08 -16.01 0.81
N GLN A 50 12.94 -15.01 0.67
CA GLN A 50 12.78 -13.76 1.41
C GLN A 50 11.66 -12.88 0.85
N SER A 51 11.10 -12.04 1.71
CA SER A 51 10.23 -10.94 1.32
C SER A 51 10.98 -9.89 0.52
N LYS A 52 10.39 -9.43 -0.59
CA LYS A 52 10.99 -8.48 -1.52
C LYS A 52 9.96 -7.73 -2.38
N ILE A 53 10.39 -6.58 -2.90
CA ILE A 53 9.77 -5.92 -4.06
C ILE A 53 10.65 -6.19 -5.28
N GLY A 54 10.04 -6.60 -6.39
CA GLY A 54 10.76 -7.04 -7.58
C GLY A 54 11.66 -8.25 -7.34
N GLY A 55 12.72 -8.37 -8.15
CA GLY A 55 13.71 -9.44 -8.04
C GLY A 55 13.22 -10.79 -8.57
N MET A 56 13.92 -11.85 -8.18
CA MET A 56 13.64 -13.23 -8.59
C MET A 56 12.57 -13.86 -7.71
N PRO A 57 11.49 -14.40 -8.31
CA PRO A 57 10.42 -15.08 -7.59
C PRO A 57 10.87 -16.43 -7.06
N PHE A 58 10.32 -16.85 -5.93
CA PHE A 58 10.26 -18.27 -5.61
C PHE A 58 9.38 -18.98 -6.66
N LEU A 59 9.83 -20.10 -7.22
CA LEU A 59 9.06 -20.92 -8.15
C LEU A 59 9.23 -22.40 -7.81
N LYS A 60 8.14 -23.19 -7.85
CA LYS A 60 8.25 -24.67 -7.81
C LYS A 60 8.54 -25.22 -9.19
N SER A 61 7.98 -24.59 -10.22
CA SER A 61 8.19 -24.86 -11.63
C SER A 61 8.19 -23.57 -12.42
N PHE A 62 8.92 -23.53 -13.54
CA PHE A 62 8.85 -22.41 -14.48
C PHE A 62 7.44 -22.17 -15.05
N LYS A 63 6.59 -23.21 -15.06
CA LYS A 63 5.19 -23.10 -15.49
C LYS A 63 4.29 -22.37 -14.48
N ASP A 64 4.79 -22.11 -13.28
CA ASP A 64 4.03 -21.40 -12.24
C ASP A 64 4.02 -19.88 -12.45
N ILE A 65 4.88 -19.37 -13.35
CA ILE A 65 4.87 -17.97 -13.76
C ILE A 65 3.50 -17.66 -14.38
N PRO A 66 2.72 -16.73 -13.80
CA PRO A 66 1.44 -16.34 -14.37
C PRO A 66 1.60 -15.75 -15.76
N LEU A 67 0.59 -15.96 -16.60
CA LEU A 67 0.50 -15.33 -17.91
C LEU A 67 -0.62 -14.29 -17.88
N ASP A 68 -0.43 -13.19 -18.59
CA ASP A 68 -1.44 -12.16 -18.79
C ASP A 68 -2.44 -12.49 -19.92
N GLU A 69 -3.26 -11.53 -20.32
CA GLU A 69 -4.28 -11.72 -21.36
C GLU A 69 -3.70 -12.09 -22.73
N ASN A 70 -2.46 -11.67 -23.02
CA ASN A 70 -1.76 -11.93 -24.27
C ASN A 70 -0.93 -13.22 -24.21
N ASN A 71 -1.01 -13.97 -23.11
CA ASN A 71 -0.17 -15.13 -22.80
C ASN A 71 1.31 -14.77 -22.61
N VAL A 72 1.61 -13.52 -22.24
CA VAL A 72 2.96 -13.07 -21.92
C VAL A 72 3.26 -13.34 -20.44
N PRO A 73 4.45 -13.87 -20.11
CA PRO A 73 4.85 -14.07 -18.72
C PRO A 73 4.81 -12.76 -17.91
N MET A 74 4.08 -12.76 -16.81
CA MET A 74 4.01 -11.63 -15.88
C MET A 74 5.33 -11.42 -15.13
N VAL A 75 5.52 -10.21 -14.63
CA VAL A 75 6.63 -9.87 -13.71
C VAL A 75 6.18 -9.91 -12.26
N LEU A 76 7.12 -10.24 -11.38
CA LEU A 76 6.91 -10.20 -9.94
C LEU A 76 6.95 -8.76 -9.46
N LEU A 77 5.82 -8.25 -8.96
CA LEU A 77 5.76 -6.94 -8.28
C LEU A 77 6.30 -7.06 -6.86
N ALA A 78 5.82 -8.04 -6.10
CA ALA A 78 6.21 -8.25 -4.71
C ALA A 78 6.08 -9.71 -4.31
N GLN A 79 6.90 -10.13 -3.37
CA GLN A 79 6.80 -11.40 -2.68
C GLN A 79 6.88 -11.16 -1.17
N ILE A 80 5.92 -11.71 -0.42
CA ILE A 80 5.89 -11.62 1.03
C ILE A 80 5.95 -13.04 1.57
N ASN A 81 7.06 -13.40 2.22
CA ASN A 81 7.14 -14.62 2.99
C ASN A 81 6.53 -14.36 4.35
N LEU A 82 5.46 -15.10 4.67
CA LEU A 82 4.68 -14.89 5.89
C LEU A 82 5.48 -15.21 7.15
N ASN A 83 6.56 -16.00 7.05
CA ASN A 83 7.50 -16.24 8.14
C ASN A 83 8.38 -15.02 8.47
N ASP A 84 8.51 -14.06 7.55
CA ASP A 84 9.27 -12.82 7.79
C ASP A 84 8.43 -11.76 8.50
N LEU A 85 7.10 -11.94 8.55
CA LEU A 85 6.21 -11.01 9.22
C LEU A 85 6.37 -11.12 10.75
N PRO A 86 6.13 -10.02 11.50
CA PRO A 86 6.16 -10.07 12.96
C PRO A 86 5.17 -11.12 13.50
N GLU A 87 5.62 -12.03 14.37
CA GLU A 87 4.79 -13.14 14.89
C GLU A 87 3.49 -12.69 15.56
N GLN A 88 3.46 -11.46 16.10
CA GLN A 88 2.29 -10.88 16.77
C GLN A 88 1.28 -10.24 15.82
N GLN A 89 1.52 -10.31 14.50
CA GLN A 89 0.60 -9.77 13.51
C GLN A 89 -0.72 -10.54 13.50
N GLU A 90 -1.84 -9.84 13.35
CA GLU A 90 -3.20 -10.42 13.27
C GLU A 90 -3.87 -10.15 11.90
N LEU A 91 -3.13 -9.59 10.94
CA LEU A 91 -3.66 -9.19 9.63
C LEU A 91 -3.87 -10.37 8.71
N PHE A 92 -2.90 -11.29 8.68
CA PHE A 92 -2.94 -12.47 7.84
C PHE A 92 -3.47 -13.65 8.63
N PRO A 93 -4.39 -14.44 8.05
CA PRO A 93 -5.00 -15.59 8.74
C PRO A 93 -4.04 -16.78 8.90
N VAL A 94 -2.86 -16.72 8.28
CA VAL A 94 -1.83 -17.76 8.31
C VAL A 94 -0.45 -17.10 8.45
N ASN A 95 0.47 -17.80 9.11
CA ASN A 95 1.82 -17.29 9.40
C ASN A 95 2.90 -18.00 8.56
N GLU A 96 2.52 -18.90 7.66
CA GLU A 96 3.46 -19.70 6.85
C GLU A 96 3.12 -19.63 5.36
N GLY A 97 4.16 -19.79 4.54
CA GLY A 97 4.07 -19.77 3.09
C GLY A 97 4.44 -18.42 2.49
N ILE A 98 4.33 -18.32 1.18
CA ILE A 98 4.73 -17.15 0.40
C ILE A 98 3.53 -16.61 -0.37
N LEU A 99 3.26 -15.31 -0.25
CA LEU A 99 2.37 -14.55 -1.13
C LEU A 99 3.21 -13.91 -2.24
N GLN A 100 2.71 -13.95 -3.47
CA GLN A 100 3.31 -13.27 -4.61
C GLN A 100 2.27 -12.44 -5.34
N PHE A 101 2.65 -11.22 -5.67
CA PHE A 101 1.88 -10.27 -6.45
C PHE A 101 2.55 -10.14 -7.81
N TRP A 102 1.79 -10.42 -8.86
CA TRP A 102 2.25 -10.41 -10.24
C TRP A 102 1.45 -9.40 -11.05
N ILE A 103 2.11 -8.74 -11.99
CA ILE A 103 1.51 -7.77 -12.92
C ILE A 103 2.00 -8.07 -14.34
N SER A 104 1.17 -7.76 -15.33
CA SER A 104 1.59 -7.80 -16.74
C SER A 104 2.77 -6.86 -16.96
N SER A 105 3.72 -7.28 -17.78
CA SER A 105 4.85 -6.46 -18.23
C SER A 105 4.46 -5.51 -19.36
N GLU A 106 3.37 -5.79 -20.07
CA GLU A 106 2.97 -5.06 -21.29
C GLU A 106 1.74 -4.16 -21.08
N ASP A 107 1.13 -4.18 -19.89
CA ASP A 107 -0.02 -3.34 -19.56
C ASP A 107 0.40 -1.97 -19.02
N GLN A 108 0.01 -0.91 -19.73
CA GLN A 108 0.30 0.49 -19.36
C GLN A 108 -0.32 0.91 -18.03
N MET A 109 -1.34 0.19 -17.56
CA MET A 109 -1.99 0.44 -16.28
C MET A 109 -1.46 -0.47 -15.15
N TYR A 110 -0.34 -1.17 -15.38
CA TYR A 110 0.34 -2.03 -14.40
C TYR A 110 -0.54 -3.14 -13.83
N GLY A 111 -1.41 -3.71 -14.68
CA GLY A 111 -2.34 -4.73 -14.26
C GLY A 111 -3.48 -4.18 -13.41
N MET A 112 -3.79 -2.89 -13.49
CA MET A 112 -4.97 -2.30 -12.86
C MET A 112 -6.23 -2.56 -13.71
N SER A 113 -7.33 -2.93 -13.08
CA SER A 113 -8.62 -3.08 -13.76
C SER A 113 -9.68 -2.23 -13.10
N GLU A 114 -10.43 -1.50 -13.91
CA GLU A 114 -11.64 -0.79 -13.48
C GLU A 114 -12.78 -1.77 -13.11
N ASN A 115 -12.70 -3.03 -13.54
CA ASN A 115 -13.70 -4.05 -13.26
C ASN A 115 -13.37 -4.84 -11.99
N LEU A 116 -13.74 -4.28 -10.84
CA LEU A 116 -13.53 -4.88 -9.51
C LEU A 116 -14.32 -6.19 -9.25
N LYS A 117 -15.21 -6.62 -10.17
CA LYS A 117 -16.09 -7.79 -9.99
C LYS A 117 -15.54 -9.07 -10.63
N GLY A 118 -14.43 -9.00 -11.36
CA GLY A 118 -13.81 -10.15 -12.02
C GLY A 118 -12.39 -10.41 -11.53
N ASN A 119 -11.87 -11.61 -11.80
CA ASN A 119 -10.42 -11.82 -11.75
C ASN A 119 -9.79 -10.92 -12.81
N ASN A 120 -8.92 -10.01 -12.38
CA ASN A 120 -8.13 -9.22 -13.29
C ASN A 120 -7.16 -10.17 -14.02
N ILE A 121 -7.18 -10.15 -15.34
CA ILE A 121 -6.35 -11.03 -16.14
C ILE A 121 -4.89 -10.54 -16.22
N ASN A 122 -4.65 -9.25 -15.98
CA ASN A 122 -3.33 -8.61 -16.07
C ASN A 122 -2.64 -8.44 -14.71
N SER A 123 -3.23 -8.93 -13.62
CA SER A 123 -2.56 -9.07 -12.32
C SER A 123 -2.98 -10.34 -11.62
N ARG A 124 -2.07 -10.96 -10.86
CA ARG A 124 -2.34 -12.21 -10.15
C ARG A 124 -1.78 -12.21 -8.73
N LEU A 125 -2.61 -12.62 -7.77
CA LEU A 125 -2.18 -12.99 -6.43
C LEU A 125 -2.01 -14.51 -6.35
N VAL A 126 -0.83 -14.97 -5.95
CA VAL A 126 -0.51 -16.39 -5.78
C VAL A 126 -0.12 -16.64 -4.33
N TYR A 127 -0.74 -17.64 -3.69
CA TYR A 127 -0.34 -18.13 -2.37
C TYR A 127 0.30 -19.51 -2.49
N ILE A 128 1.53 -19.63 -2.00
CA ILE A 128 2.34 -20.84 -1.99
C ILE A 128 2.47 -21.30 -0.54
N LYS A 129 1.59 -22.21 -0.12
CA LYS A 129 1.56 -22.73 1.26
C LYS A 129 2.88 -23.38 1.69
N GLU A 130 3.42 -24.26 0.84
CA GLU A 130 4.64 -25.03 1.12
C GLU A 130 5.73 -24.64 0.12
N PRO A 131 6.58 -23.62 0.44
CA PRO A 131 7.57 -23.08 -0.48
C PRO A 131 8.83 -23.96 -0.54
N ILE A 132 8.69 -25.16 -1.11
CA ILE A 132 9.79 -26.10 -1.37
C ILE A 132 10.01 -26.18 -2.88
N THR A 133 11.28 -26.05 -3.32
CA THR A 133 11.67 -26.11 -4.72
C THR A 133 13.06 -26.73 -4.88
N ASP A 134 13.26 -27.44 -5.99
CA ASP A 134 14.57 -27.91 -6.44
C ASP A 134 15.26 -26.92 -7.40
N LEU A 135 14.58 -25.83 -7.77
CA LEU A 135 15.14 -24.78 -8.63
C LEU A 135 16.10 -23.90 -7.82
N SER A 136 17.31 -23.69 -8.33
CA SER A 136 18.22 -22.71 -7.76
C SER A 136 17.87 -21.29 -8.22
N LEU A 137 18.35 -20.30 -7.48
CA LEU A 137 18.26 -18.89 -7.88
C LEU A 137 18.84 -18.67 -9.28
N GLU A 138 19.98 -19.30 -9.60
CA GLU A 138 20.62 -19.23 -10.91
C GLU A 138 19.75 -19.84 -12.01
N ASN A 139 19.08 -20.98 -11.74
CA ASN A 139 18.16 -21.59 -12.72
C ASN A 139 17.01 -20.63 -13.07
N ILE A 140 16.46 -19.95 -12.07
CA ILE A 140 15.37 -18.99 -12.25
C ILE A 140 15.86 -17.74 -12.99
N GLN A 141 17.02 -17.21 -12.62
CA GLN A 141 17.64 -16.06 -13.31
C GLN A 141 17.89 -16.34 -14.80
N VAL A 142 18.45 -17.50 -15.12
CA VAL A 142 18.70 -17.91 -16.51
C VAL A 142 17.40 -18.05 -17.28
N HIS A 143 16.38 -18.68 -16.68
CA HIS A 143 15.08 -18.85 -17.32
C HIS A 143 14.40 -17.51 -17.59
N LEU A 144 14.29 -16.63 -16.59
CA LEU A 144 13.62 -15.34 -16.75
C LEU A 144 14.33 -14.44 -17.77
N LYS A 145 15.67 -14.45 -17.80
CA LYS A 145 16.44 -13.75 -18.86
C LYS A 145 16.16 -14.30 -20.25
N SER A 146 15.82 -15.59 -20.38
CA SER A 146 15.51 -16.20 -21.68
C SER A 146 14.11 -15.88 -22.20
N LEU A 147 13.22 -15.35 -21.35
CA LEU A 147 11.87 -14.96 -21.75
C LEU A 147 11.85 -13.66 -22.56
N ASP A 148 12.94 -12.90 -22.55
CA ASP A 148 13.10 -11.62 -23.28
C ASP A 148 11.93 -10.66 -23.06
N ALA A 149 11.41 -10.65 -21.83
CA ALA A 149 10.28 -9.81 -21.45
C ALA A 149 10.69 -8.34 -21.47
N ASP A 150 9.97 -7.53 -22.23
CA ASP A 150 10.10 -6.08 -22.20
C ASP A 150 9.55 -5.56 -20.86
N ASN A 151 10.46 -5.10 -20.02
CA ASN A 151 10.16 -4.63 -18.67
C ASN A 151 10.45 -3.13 -18.54
N GLU A 152 10.55 -2.39 -19.65
CA GLU A 152 10.85 -0.95 -19.60
C GLU A 152 9.74 -0.15 -18.90
N ASP A 153 8.49 -0.63 -18.96
CA ASP A 153 7.32 0.08 -18.47
C ASP A 153 6.88 -0.31 -17.05
N ILE A 154 7.57 -1.20 -16.33
CA ILE A 154 7.12 -1.64 -14.99
C ILE A 154 7.35 -0.53 -13.93
N PRO A 155 6.55 -0.45 -12.84
CA PRO A 155 6.53 0.71 -11.94
C PRO A 155 7.73 0.82 -10.98
N PHE A 156 8.78 0.02 -11.17
CA PHE A 156 9.98 0.02 -10.33
C PHE A 156 11.20 -0.47 -11.12
N SER A 157 12.40 -0.09 -10.67
CA SER A 157 13.66 -0.61 -11.20
C SER A 157 14.49 -1.21 -10.06
N GLY A 158 15.01 -2.42 -10.29
CA GLY A 158 15.80 -3.16 -9.31
C GLY A 158 14.97 -4.09 -8.40
N ALA A 159 15.57 -4.47 -7.29
CA ALA A 159 14.97 -5.33 -6.28
C ALA A 159 15.24 -4.75 -4.89
N PHE A 160 14.27 -4.90 -3.98
CA PHE A 160 14.34 -4.31 -2.65
C PHE A 160 13.99 -5.35 -1.59
N SER A 161 14.79 -5.44 -0.52
CA SER A 161 14.43 -6.18 0.67
C SER A 161 13.45 -5.38 1.52
N ILE A 162 12.68 -6.09 2.35
CA ILE A 162 11.65 -5.48 3.19
C ILE A 162 11.98 -5.75 4.65
N GLU A 163 11.99 -4.70 5.46
CA GLU A 163 11.99 -4.78 6.92
C GLU A 163 10.57 -4.44 7.42
N PHE A 164 9.97 -5.34 8.20
CA PHE A 164 8.59 -5.20 8.66
C PHE A 164 8.51 -4.66 10.09
N ARG A 165 7.56 -3.75 10.33
CA ARG A 165 7.26 -3.23 11.67
C ARG A 165 5.76 -3.19 11.92
N LEU A 166 5.31 -3.76 13.04
CA LEU A 166 3.92 -3.59 13.49
C LEU A 166 3.64 -2.13 13.82
N SER A 167 2.53 -1.62 13.30
CA SER A 167 2.09 -0.26 13.52
C SER A 167 0.56 -0.18 13.54
N LYS A 168 0.05 1.04 13.69
CA LYS A 168 -1.37 1.35 13.55
C LYS A 168 -1.50 2.62 12.72
N GLN A 169 -2.43 2.61 11.79
CA GLN A 169 -2.73 3.75 10.95
C GLN A 169 -4.07 4.37 11.35
N THR A 170 -4.11 5.68 11.47
CA THR A 170 -5.36 6.44 11.53
C THR A 170 -6.00 6.53 10.15
N ILE A 171 -7.28 6.86 10.08
CA ILE A 171 -8.00 7.10 8.83
C ILE A 171 -7.25 8.10 7.91
N THR A 172 -7.31 7.86 6.60
CA THR A 172 -6.75 8.70 5.53
C THR A 172 -7.87 9.49 4.86
N CYS A 173 -7.58 10.64 4.24
CA CYS A 173 -8.60 11.40 3.50
C CYS A 173 -9.04 10.79 2.16
N THR A 174 -8.45 9.64 1.82
CA THR A 174 -8.78 8.80 0.67
C THR A 174 -9.77 7.67 1.00
N ASP A 175 -10.00 7.36 2.28
CA ASP A 175 -10.95 6.33 2.69
C ASP A 175 -12.41 6.84 2.56
N TYR A 176 -13.33 5.97 2.12
CA TYR A 176 -14.74 6.35 1.96
C TYR A 176 -15.42 6.72 3.29
N LYS A 177 -14.92 6.25 4.43
CA LYS A 177 -15.41 6.60 5.77
C LYS A 177 -14.89 7.94 6.27
N TYR A 178 -13.91 8.53 5.60
CA TYR A 178 -13.34 9.81 6.00
C TYR A 178 -14.41 10.89 6.14
N ASP A 179 -15.30 10.97 5.14
CA ASP A 179 -16.38 11.95 5.14
C ASP A 179 -17.39 11.70 6.28
N GLU A 180 -17.54 10.49 6.80
CA GLU A 180 -18.46 10.22 7.91
C GLU A 180 -17.83 10.57 9.26
N ASP A 181 -16.66 9.97 9.54
CA ASP A 181 -16.01 10.06 10.85
C ASP A 181 -15.45 11.46 11.11
N VAL A 182 -14.84 12.09 10.09
CA VAL A 182 -14.20 13.39 10.24
C VAL A 182 -15.21 14.54 10.18
N LEU A 183 -16.28 14.42 9.39
CA LEU A 183 -17.34 15.43 9.33
C LEU A 183 -18.07 15.58 10.67
N ALA A 184 -18.39 14.47 11.32
CA ALA A 184 -19.03 14.49 12.63
C ALA A 184 -18.14 15.19 13.67
N LEU A 185 -16.83 14.90 13.65
CA LEU A 185 -15.85 15.56 14.49
C LEU A 185 -15.76 17.06 14.20
N TRP A 186 -15.62 17.43 12.92
CA TRP A 186 -15.52 18.81 12.46
C TRP A 186 -16.72 19.64 12.92
N ASN A 187 -17.93 19.19 12.61
CA ASN A 187 -19.17 19.90 12.94
C ASN A 187 -19.37 20.07 14.44
N LYS A 188 -18.91 19.12 15.25
CA LYS A 188 -18.97 19.19 16.71
C LYS A 188 -18.07 20.31 17.27
N VAL A 189 -16.86 20.48 16.75
CA VAL A 189 -15.88 21.45 17.28
C VAL A 189 -15.90 22.80 16.54
N ASN A 190 -16.53 22.85 15.36
CA ASN A 190 -16.64 24.03 14.51
C ASN A 190 -18.08 24.29 14.04
N PRO A 191 -19.06 24.49 14.95
CA PRO A 191 -20.47 24.67 14.56
C PRO A 191 -20.74 25.89 13.67
N SER A 192 -19.88 26.92 13.71
CA SER A 192 -19.98 28.09 12.84
C SER A 192 -19.45 27.86 11.41
N PHE A 193 -18.77 26.72 11.19
CA PHE A 193 -18.25 26.27 9.89
C PHE A 193 -18.88 24.91 9.55
N ALA A 194 -20.14 24.70 9.93
CA ALA A 194 -20.79 23.40 9.74
C ALA A 194 -20.86 23.03 8.25
N LEU A 195 -20.46 21.80 7.95
CA LEU A 195 -20.40 21.22 6.62
C LEU A 195 -21.47 20.14 6.46
N LYS A 196 -21.89 19.92 5.21
CA LYS A 196 -22.70 18.75 4.82
C LYS A 196 -21.86 17.60 4.27
N SER A 197 -20.63 17.91 3.85
CA SER A 197 -19.59 17.00 3.40
C SER A 197 -18.26 17.73 3.56
N MET A 198 -17.18 17.00 3.84
CA MET A 198 -15.80 17.47 3.94
C MET A 198 -15.31 18.10 2.62
N PHE A 199 -16.00 17.83 1.50
CA PHE A 199 -15.72 18.40 0.18
C PHE A 199 -16.74 19.50 -0.23
N GLY A 200 -17.59 19.94 0.69
CA GLY A 200 -18.75 20.80 0.40
C GLY A 200 -18.51 22.32 0.53
N GLY A 201 -17.29 22.77 0.81
CA GLY A 201 -16.94 24.19 0.87
C GLY A 201 -15.76 24.51 1.80
N TYR A 202 -15.38 25.80 1.84
CA TYR A 202 -14.17 26.29 2.51
C TYR A 202 -12.89 25.61 2.01
N ASP A 203 -12.73 25.51 0.69
CA ASP A 203 -11.68 24.72 0.04
C ASP A 203 -10.27 25.01 0.61
N GLU A 204 -9.92 26.28 0.82
CA GLU A 204 -8.64 26.69 1.41
C GLU A 204 -8.45 26.18 2.86
N LEU A 205 -9.52 26.03 3.65
CA LEU A 205 -9.48 25.48 5.00
C LEU A 205 -9.58 23.95 4.99
N MET A 206 -10.27 23.36 4.03
CA MET A 206 -10.45 21.90 3.96
C MET A 206 -9.19 21.20 3.45
N GLU A 207 -8.40 21.86 2.61
CA GLU A 207 -7.09 21.36 2.18
C GLU A 207 -6.18 21.00 3.37
N PRO A 208 -5.88 21.90 4.33
CA PRO A 208 -5.06 21.54 5.47
C PRO A 208 -5.73 20.51 6.41
N VAL A 209 -7.06 20.43 6.43
CA VAL A 209 -7.79 19.41 7.21
C VAL A 209 -7.59 18.01 6.61
N CYS A 210 -7.68 17.85 5.28
CA CYS A 210 -7.32 16.59 4.60
C CYS A 210 -5.84 16.28 4.80
N ASN A 211 -4.97 17.27 4.54
CA ASN A 211 -3.52 17.09 4.64
C ASN A 211 -3.02 16.75 6.05
N THR A 212 -3.82 16.98 7.09
CA THR A 212 -3.53 16.54 8.46
C THR A 212 -3.42 15.01 8.58
N PHE A 213 -4.10 14.26 7.70
CA PHE A 213 -4.08 12.80 7.64
C PHE A 213 -3.15 12.25 6.55
N THR A 214 -2.61 13.12 5.71
CA THR A 214 -1.65 12.76 4.66
C THR A 214 -0.28 12.50 5.27
N ALA A 215 0.37 11.41 4.89
CA ALA A 215 1.73 11.13 5.36
C ALA A 215 2.70 12.18 4.84
N LYS A 216 3.70 12.51 5.66
CA LYS A 216 4.75 13.46 5.28
C LYS A 216 5.67 12.91 4.20
N GLU A 217 5.91 11.60 4.26
CA GLU A 217 6.76 10.87 3.33
C GLU A 217 5.96 9.71 2.75
N PRO A 218 6.25 9.28 1.51
CA PRO A 218 5.73 8.04 0.97
C PRO A 218 6.07 6.87 1.89
N PHE A 219 5.13 5.94 2.06
CA PHE A 219 5.30 4.75 2.89
C PHE A 219 4.65 3.55 2.21
N ASN A 220 5.16 2.36 2.52
CA ASN A 220 4.61 1.09 2.06
C ASN A 220 4.11 0.33 3.28
N GLN A 221 2.98 -0.38 3.16
CA GLN A 221 2.45 -1.17 4.26
C GLN A 221 1.52 -2.29 3.78
N LEU A 222 1.27 -3.23 4.68
CA LEU A 222 0.21 -4.23 4.59
C LEU A 222 -0.89 -3.88 5.61
N GLY A 223 -2.16 -3.97 5.21
CA GLY A 223 -3.29 -3.58 6.05
C GLY A 223 -3.48 -2.06 6.15
N GLY A 224 -4.08 -1.61 7.26
CA GLY A 224 -4.44 -0.20 7.46
C GLY A 224 -5.54 0.30 6.52
N TYR A 225 -5.55 1.61 6.31
CA TYR A 225 -6.43 2.33 5.38
C TYR A 225 -5.76 2.50 4.02
N PRO A 226 -6.54 2.47 2.92
CA PRO A 226 -6.01 2.71 1.60
C PRO A 226 -5.45 4.14 1.50
N TYR A 227 -4.30 4.25 0.86
CA TYR A 227 -3.59 5.49 0.62
C TYR A 227 -3.09 5.45 -0.83
N PHE A 228 -3.56 6.40 -1.64
CA PHE A 228 -3.32 6.48 -3.08
C PHE A 228 -3.10 7.93 -3.51
#